data_AF-A0A397AB22-F1
#
_entry.id   AF-A0A397AB22-F1
#
_cell.length_a   1.000
_cell.length_b   1.000
_cell.length_c   1.000
_cell.angle_alpha   90.00
_cell.angle_beta   90.00
_cell.angle_gamma   90.00
#
_symmetry.space_group_name_H-M   'P 1'
#
loop_
_entity.id
_entity.type
_entity.pdbx_description
1 polymer ?
#
loop_
_entity_poly.entity_id
_entity_poly.type
_entity_poly.pdbx_seq_one_letter_code
_entity_poly.pdbx_strand_id
1 'polypeptide(L)'
;PLFKAWTALKPHRDTLVWSDRVGAVLQKIARRTKEAASFETGAVVGALAAVLAVASGTVVDKKQAAVAASLVTYLVRTGLQNSSGDAVAAALVPSISTLLTKKHAKLPRVVLDHLVTNAPALAGALLFDTLAALAIDDAAAADDFARAEVVRHLTALFKTKGAVPVSGLAATGPALQAALVDALGKVKGKRLKGVANCAQALLKARVDAKDESIDAIALAKELKALLVVQGGGGEEDKKEGGGAVSPVLKGMVAQMLQVLAGPNSSKNGDKKKSKAEKKRKRTEAAEAPTSQE
;
A
#
# COMPACT_ATOMS: atom_id res chain seq x y z
N PRO A 1 -6.64 -10.91 -29.33
CA PRO A 1 -6.24 -10.54 -30.72
C PRO A 1 -6.19 -9.03 -30.98
N LEU A 2 -7.30 -8.29 -30.78
CA LEU A 2 -7.39 -6.86 -31.09
C LEU A 2 -6.38 -6.01 -30.30
N PHE A 3 -6.22 -6.27 -29.00
CA PHE A 3 -5.22 -5.57 -28.17
C PHE A 3 -3.78 -5.79 -28.68
N LYS A 4 -3.41 -7.03 -29.01
CA LYS A 4 -2.09 -7.37 -29.57
C LYS A 4 -1.81 -6.65 -30.90
N ALA A 5 -2.79 -6.61 -31.79
CA ALA A 5 -2.68 -5.90 -33.07
C ALA A 5 -2.49 -4.40 -32.84
N TRP A 6 -3.25 -3.82 -31.90
CA TRP A 6 -3.17 -2.40 -31.58
C TRP A 6 -1.81 -2.00 -30.99
N THR A 7 -1.24 -2.80 -30.09
CA THR A 7 0.09 -2.55 -29.51
C THR A 7 1.22 -2.70 -30.53
N ALA A 8 1.01 -3.46 -31.61
CA ALA A 8 1.98 -3.64 -32.68
C ALA A 8 1.94 -2.53 -33.75
N LEU A 9 0.88 -1.71 -33.78
CA LEU A 9 0.74 -0.62 -34.74
C LEU A 9 1.75 0.49 -34.42
N LYS A 10 2.66 0.75 -35.38
CA LYS A 10 3.56 1.91 -35.29
C LYS A 10 2.78 3.20 -35.57
N PRO A 11 3.08 4.30 -34.86
CA PRO A 11 2.49 5.61 -35.16
C PRO A 11 2.82 6.03 -36.60
N HIS A 12 1.81 6.10 -37.45
CA HIS A 12 1.90 6.65 -38.80
C HIS A 12 0.68 7.54 -39.05
N ARG A 13 0.79 8.57 -39.89
CA ARG A 13 -0.34 9.47 -40.19
C ARG A 13 -1.60 8.70 -40.62
N ASP A 14 -1.42 7.67 -41.43
CA ASP A 14 -2.52 6.86 -41.97
C ASP A 14 -3.11 5.86 -40.95
N THR A 15 -2.35 5.50 -39.91
CA THR A 15 -2.77 4.53 -38.90
C THR A 15 -3.22 5.19 -37.60
N LEU A 16 -2.98 6.49 -37.42
CA LEU A 16 -3.24 7.20 -36.16
C LEU A 16 -4.74 7.22 -35.83
N VAL A 17 -5.59 7.54 -36.81
CA VAL A 17 -7.06 7.52 -36.66
C VAL A 17 -7.56 6.11 -36.32
N TRP A 18 -6.99 5.08 -36.97
CA TRP A 18 -7.34 3.69 -36.70
C TRP A 18 -6.92 3.25 -35.30
N SER A 19 -5.70 3.59 -34.89
CA SER A 19 -5.18 3.35 -33.53
C SER A 19 -6.10 4.00 -32.49
N ASP A 20 -6.54 5.24 -32.73
CA ASP A 20 -7.44 5.94 -31.82
C ASP A 20 -8.81 5.27 -31.71
N ARG A 21 -9.38 4.84 -32.84
CA ARG A 21 -10.65 4.11 -32.89
C ARG A 21 -10.56 2.76 -32.19
N VAL A 22 -9.51 1.99 -32.44
CA VAL A 22 -9.31 0.68 -31.79
C VAL A 22 -9.16 0.86 -30.27
N GLY A 23 -8.36 1.84 -29.82
CA GLY A 23 -8.24 2.18 -28.41
C GLY A 23 -9.58 2.57 -27.78
N ALA A 24 -10.40 3.36 -28.47
CA ALA A 24 -11.73 3.75 -28.01
C ALA A 24 -12.70 2.56 -27.90
N VAL A 25 -12.66 1.62 -28.86
CA VAL A 25 -13.46 0.39 -28.82
C VAL A 25 -13.06 -0.47 -27.62
N LEU A 26 -11.76 -0.68 -27.41
CA LEU A 26 -11.26 -1.46 -26.27
C LEU A 26 -11.65 -0.81 -24.92
N GLN A 27 -11.58 0.53 -24.83
CA GLN A 27 -12.07 1.27 -23.66
C GLN A 27 -13.58 1.11 -23.45
N LYS A 28 -14.37 1.17 -24.54
CA LYS A 28 -15.81 0.96 -24.47
C LYS A 28 -16.15 -0.45 -23.99
N ILE A 29 -15.37 -1.47 -24.40
CA ILE A 29 -15.50 -2.84 -23.90
C ILE A 29 -15.18 -2.90 -22.40
N ALA A 30 -14.04 -2.34 -21.98
CA ALA A 30 -13.61 -2.35 -20.57
C ALA A 30 -14.59 -1.63 -19.62
N ARG A 31 -15.31 -0.63 -20.12
CA ARG A 31 -16.32 0.13 -19.35
C ARG A 31 -17.67 -0.57 -19.24
N ARG A 32 -17.88 -1.70 -19.92
CA ARG A 32 -19.16 -2.42 -19.82
C ARG A 32 -19.38 -2.85 -18.37
N THR A 33 -20.54 -2.47 -17.83
CA THR A 33 -21.03 -2.84 -16.49
C THR A 33 -22.18 -3.83 -16.57
N LYS A 34 -22.88 -3.86 -17.72
CA LYS A 34 -23.88 -4.88 -18.06
C LYS A 34 -23.22 -5.96 -18.91
N GLU A 35 -23.59 -7.20 -18.60
CA GLU A 35 -23.07 -8.42 -19.20
C GLU A 35 -23.12 -8.36 -20.73
N ALA A 36 -22.01 -8.71 -21.38
CA ALA A 36 -22.17 -9.43 -22.63
C ALA A 36 -22.42 -10.89 -22.23
N ALA A 37 -23.40 -11.52 -22.89
CA ALA A 37 -23.93 -12.86 -22.65
C ALA A 37 -22.91 -13.83 -22.01
N SER A 38 -23.34 -14.60 -21.00
CA SER A 38 -22.53 -15.51 -20.19
C SER A 38 -21.31 -16.06 -20.92
N PHE A 39 -20.17 -15.39 -20.76
CA PHE A 39 -18.94 -15.87 -21.35
C PHE A 39 -18.47 -17.10 -20.60
N GLU A 40 -18.08 -18.14 -21.32
CA GLU A 40 -17.38 -19.27 -20.73
C GLU A 40 -16.14 -18.78 -19.96
N THR A 41 -16.02 -19.21 -18.71
CA THR A 41 -14.92 -18.83 -17.81
C THR A 41 -13.55 -19.03 -18.43
N GLY A 42 -13.36 -20.14 -19.16
CA GLY A 42 -12.10 -20.43 -19.86
C GLY A 42 -11.74 -19.38 -20.90
N ALA A 43 -12.72 -18.85 -21.64
CA ALA A 43 -12.49 -17.79 -22.64
C ALA A 43 -12.09 -16.46 -21.98
N VAL A 44 -12.70 -16.12 -20.83
CA VAL A 44 -12.37 -14.90 -20.06
C VAL A 44 -10.96 -14.99 -19.50
N VAL A 45 -10.60 -16.11 -18.87
CA VAL A 45 -9.26 -16.34 -18.32
C VAL A 45 -8.20 -16.37 -19.43
N GLY A 46 -8.50 -17.01 -20.56
CA GLY A 46 -7.63 -17.00 -21.74
C GLY A 46 -7.41 -15.60 -22.30
N ALA A 47 -8.46 -14.77 -22.34
CA ALA A 47 -8.35 -13.37 -22.76
C ALA A 47 -7.50 -12.54 -21.78
N LEU A 48 -7.66 -12.76 -20.47
CA LEU A 48 -6.86 -12.12 -19.42
C LEU A 48 -5.38 -12.46 -19.59
N ALA A 49 -5.06 -13.75 -19.70
CA ALA A 49 -3.70 -14.23 -19.93
C ALA A 49 -3.09 -13.62 -21.21
N ALA A 50 -3.87 -13.53 -22.30
CA ALA A 50 -3.40 -12.93 -23.54
C ALA A 50 -3.09 -11.43 -23.42
N VAL A 51 -3.93 -10.66 -22.70
CA VAL A 51 -3.67 -9.22 -22.46
C VAL A 51 -2.42 -9.05 -21.59
N LEU A 52 -2.27 -9.85 -20.52
CA LEU A 52 -1.11 -9.82 -19.64
C LEU A 52 0.19 -10.24 -20.34
N ALA A 53 0.12 -11.22 -21.25
CA ALA A 53 1.27 -11.65 -22.05
C ALA A 53 1.76 -10.53 -22.98
N VAL A 54 0.84 -9.86 -23.70
CA VAL A 54 1.17 -8.69 -24.52
C VAL A 54 1.76 -7.58 -23.64
N ALA A 55 1.13 -7.33 -22.49
CA ALA A 55 1.55 -6.32 -21.54
C ALA A 55 2.97 -6.56 -20.99
N SER A 56 3.34 -7.83 -20.80
CA SER A 56 4.63 -8.21 -20.23
C SER A 56 5.77 -8.27 -21.24
N GLY A 57 5.44 -8.37 -22.54
CA GLY A 57 6.39 -8.59 -23.62
C GLY A 57 6.58 -7.42 -24.60
N THR A 58 5.77 -6.36 -24.51
CA THR A 58 5.85 -5.22 -25.44
C THR A 58 5.97 -3.88 -24.71
N VAL A 59 6.75 -2.96 -25.30
CA VAL A 59 6.77 -1.56 -24.84
C VAL A 59 5.47 -0.90 -25.33
N VAL A 60 4.64 -0.45 -24.39
CA VAL A 60 3.40 0.25 -24.70
C VAL A 60 3.50 1.73 -24.34
N ASP A 61 2.74 2.56 -25.05
CA ASP A 61 2.57 3.96 -24.69
C ASP A 61 1.60 4.15 -23.50
N LYS A 62 1.47 5.40 -23.02
CA LYS A 62 0.60 5.74 -21.88
C LYS A 62 -0.88 5.42 -22.15
N LYS A 63 -1.36 5.62 -23.38
CA LYS A 63 -2.76 5.38 -23.76
C LYS A 63 -3.02 3.88 -23.77
N GLN A 64 -2.19 3.11 -24.46
CA GLN A 64 -2.24 1.65 -24.49
C GLN A 64 -2.17 1.07 -23.07
N ALA A 65 -1.35 1.66 -22.19
CA ALA A 65 -1.27 1.23 -20.81
C ALA A 65 -2.56 1.42 -20.02
N ALA A 66 -3.20 2.58 -20.15
CA ALA A 66 -4.48 2.85 -19.51
C ALA A 66 -5.59 1.91 -20.01
N VAL A 67 -5.60 1.62 -21.31
CA VAL A 67 -6.56 0.65 -21.90
C VAL A 67 -6.30 -0.77 -21.40
N ALA A 68 -5.05 -1.23 -21.35
CA ALA A 68 -4.71 -2.55 -20.83
C ALA A 68 -5.18 -2.71 -19.38
N ALA A 69 -4.94 -1.72 -18.54
CA ALA A 69 -5.36 -1.70 -17.15
C ALA A 69 -6.89 -1.77 -16.99
N SER A 70 -7.61 -1.04 -17.84
CA SER A 70 -9.07 -1.10 -17.90
C SER A 70 -9.57 -2.49 -18.33
N LEU A 71 -8.95 -3.08 -19.35
CA LEU A 71 -9.28 -4.43 -19.85
C LEU A 71 -9.00 -5.51 -18.80
N VAL A 72 -7.85 -5.46 -18.13
CA VAL A 72 -7.51 -6.41 -17.05
C VAL A 72 -8.53 -6.31 -15.93
N THR A 73 -8.88 -5.09 -15.49
CA THR A 73 -9.90 -4.88 -14.45
C THR A 73 -11.26 -5.44 -14.85
N TYR A 74 -11.67 -5.21 -16.11
CA TYR A 74 -12.90 -5.76 -16.67
C TYR A 74 -12.88 -7.30 -16.65
N LEU A 75 -11.82 -7.92 -17.18
CA LEU A 75 -11.69 -9.37 -17.29
C LEU A 75 -11.59 -10.06 -15.92
N VAL A 76 -10.89 -9.47 -14.96
CA VAL A 76 -10.84 -9.97 -13.57
C VAL A 76 -12.25 -9.97 -12.98
N ARG A 77 -12.98 -8.85 -13.08
CA ARG A 77 -14.35 -8.76 -12.58
C ARG A 77 -15.29 -9.77 -13.25
N THR A 78 -15.24 -9.89 -14.57
CA THR A 78 -16.06 -10.89 -15.31
C THR A 78 -15.67 -12.32 -14.96
N GLY A 79 -14.37 -12.61 -14.83
CA GLY A 79 -13.90 -13.97 -14.53
C GLY A 79 -14.27 -14.43 -13.11
N LEU A 80 -14.28 -13.51 -12.15
CA LEU A 80 -14.72 -13.80 -10.77
C LEU A 80 -16.23 -14.00 -10.63
N GLN A 81 -17.04 -13.46 -11.54
CA GLN A 81 -18.48 -13.73 -11.55
C GLN A 81 -18.79 -15.18 -11.94
N ASN A 82 -17.92 -15.82 -12.73
CA ASN A 82 -18.16 -17.13 -13.33
C ASN A 82 -17.21 -18.23 -12.80
N SER A 83 -16.42 -17.97 -11.75
CA SER A 83 -15.42 -18.94 -11.24
C SER A 83 -15.10 -18.76 -9.75
N SER A 84 -14.44 -19.76 -9.16
CA SER A 84 -13.93 -19.73 -7.77
C SER A 84 -12.81 -18.69 -7.55
N GLY A 85 -12.34 -18.01 -8.60
CA GLY A 85 -11.25 -17.05 -8.54
C GLY A 85 -9.85 -17.65 -8.70
N ASP A 86 -9.68 -18.96 -8.47
CA ASP A 86 -8.40 -19.64 -8.62
C ASP A 86 -7.84 -19.55 -10.05
N ALA A 87 -8.70 -19.73 -11.06
CA ALA A 87 -8.30 -19.62 -12.46
C ALA A 87 -7.89 -18.18 -12.85
N VAL A 88 -8.57 -17.18 -12.27
CA VAL A 88 -8.23 -15.76 -12.46
C VAL A 88 -6.91 -15.44 -11.78
N ALA A 89 -6.70 -15.93 -10.55
CA ALA A 89 -5.45 -15.78 -9.81
C ALA A 89 -4.29 -16.44 -10.55
N ALA A 90 -4.46 -17.66 -11.06
CA ALA A 90 -3.44 -18.40 -11.81
C ALA A 90 -2.99 -17.66 -13.08
N ALA A 91 -3.87 -16.90 -13.73
CA ALA A 91 -3.49 -16.06 -14.88
C ALA A 91 -2.86 -14.72 -14.45
N LEU A 92 -3.36 -14.09 -13.38
CA LEU A 92 -2.97 -12.76 -12.96
C LEU A 92 -1.66 -12.76 -12.16
N VAL A 93 -1.57 -13.58 -11.11
CA VAL A 93 -0.51 -13.54 -10.09
C VAL A 93 0.88 -13.75 -10.68
N PRO A 94 1.14 -14.76 -11.54
CA PRO A 94 2.49 -14.96 -12.11
C PRO A 94 2.94 -13.79 -12.97
N SER A 95 1.99 -13.21 -13.73
CA SER A 95 2.26 -12.01 -14.53
C SER A 95 2.62 -10.85 -13.63
N ILE A 96 1.85 -10.59 -12.57
CA ILE A 96 2.14 -9.49 -11.64
C ILE A 96 3.49 -9.69 -10.94
N SER A 97 3.80 -10.89 -10.46
CA SER A 97 5.09 -11.20 -9.83
C SER A 97 6.27 -10.92 -10.77
N THR A 98 6.19 -11.43 -12.02
CA THR A 98 7.20 -11.19 -13.06
C THR A 98 7.37 -9.71 -13.39
N LEU A 99 6.29 -8.95 -13.28
CA LEU A 99 6.28 -7.56 -13.68
C LEU A 99 6.78 -6.62 -12.57
N LEU A 100 6.57 -6.98 -11.30
CA LEU A 100 7.08 -6.24 -10.15
C LEU A 100 8.61 -6.27 -10.07
N THR A 101 9.25 -7.27 -10.68
CA THR A 101 10.72 -7.37 -10.79
C THR A 101 11.32 -6.61 -11.98
N LYS A 102 10.50 -6.03 -12.87
CA LYS A 102 10.97 -5.28 -14.05
C LYS A 102 11.01 -3.77 -13.79
N LYS A 103 12.20 -3.24 -13.46
CA LYS A 103 12.48 -1.82 -13.13
C LYS A 103 11.93 -0.76 -14.11
N HIS A 104 11.72 -1.09 -15.39
CA HIS A 104 11.29 -0.15 -16.42
C HIS A 104 9.91 -0.44 -17.03
N ALA A 105 9.23 -1.49 -16.58
CA ALA A 105 7.88 -1.80 -17.06
C ALA A 105 6.87 -0.83 -16.43
N LYS A 106 6.41 0.16 -17.19
CA LYS A 106 5.39 1.13 -16.72
C LYS A 106 3.99 0.51 -16.67
N LEU A 107 3.71 -0.39 -17.60
CA LEU A 107 2.40 -1.00 -17.78
C LEU A 107 1.86 -1.76 -16.56
N PRO A 108 2.65 -2.63 -15.91
CA PRO A 108 2.16 -3.42 -14.79
C PRO A 108 1.77 -2.57 -13.60
N ARG A 109 2.55 -1.52 -13.35
CA ARG A 109 2.25 -0.52 -12.34
C ARG A 109 0.90 0.14 -12.60
N VAL A 110 0.63 0.55 -13.84
CA VAL A 110 -0.65 1.14 -14.23
C VAL A 110 -1.80 0.13 -14.05
N VAL A 111 -1.58 -1.15 -14.37
CA VAL A 111 -2.57 -2.22 -14.17
C VAL A 111 -2.89 -2.41 -12.68
N LEU A 112 -1.87 -2.53 -11.82
CA LEU A 112 -2.08 -2.69 -10.37
C LEU A 112 -2.72 -1.47 -9.76
N ASP A 113 -2.24 -0.26 -10.09
CA ASP A 113 -2.82 0.99 -9.59
C ASP A 113 -4.30 1.09 -9.97
N HIS A 114 -4.64 0.72 -11.21
CA HIS A 114 -6.01 0.73 -11.68
C HIS A 114 -6.88 -0.33 -10.98
N LEU A 115 -6.37 -1.55 -10.75
CA LEU A 115 -7.08 -2.59 -10.02
C LEU A 115 -7.35 -2.18 -8.57
N VAL A 116 -6.33 -1.68 -7.86
CA VAL A 116 -6.49 -1.21 -6.47
C VAL A 116 -7.46 -0.03 -6.39
N THR A 117 -7.43 0.88 -7.37
CA THR A 117 -8.32 2.06 -7.38
C THR A 117 -9.77 1.72 -7.71
N ASN A 118 -10.00 0.85 -8.70
CA ASN A 118 -11.35 0.62 -9.27
C ASN A 118 -12.01 -0.67 -8.77
N ALA A 119 -11.24 -1.62 -8.24
CA ALA A 119 -11.72 -2.89 -7.72
C ALA A 119 -10.92 -3.35 -6.49
N PRO A 120 -10.82 -2.53 -5.43
CA PRO A 120 -9.93 -2.76 -4.29
C PRO A 120 -10.13 -4.10 -3.59
N ALA A 121 -11.38 -4.53 -3.38
CA ALA A 121 -11.68 -5.83 -2.75
C ALA A 121 -11.19 -7.01 -3.61
N LEU A 122 -11.35 -6.93 -4.93
CA LEU A 122 -10.86 -7.96 -5.85
C LEU A 122 -9.33 -7.96 -5.89
N ALA A 123 -8.72 -6.77 -5.90
CA ALA A 123 -7.28 -6.62 -5.88
C ALA A 123 -6.68 -7.21 -4.59
N GLY A 124 -7.26 -6.94 -3.43
CA GLY A 124 -6.80 -7.52 -2.17
C GLY A 124 -7.03 -9.02 -2.11
N ALA A 125 -8.20 -9.53 -2.51
CA ALA A 125 -8.45 -10.97 -2.53
C ALA A 125 -7.48 -11.76 -3.43
N LEU A 126 -7.04 -11.18 -4.56
CA LEU A 126 -6.18 -11.87 -5.52
C LEU A 126 -4.68 -11.63 -5.29
N LEU A 127 -4.29 -10.47 -4.75
CA LEU A 127 -2.89 -10.04 -4.75
C LEU A 127 -2.30 -9.85 -3.35
N PHE A 128 -3.11 -9.77 -2.30
CA PHE A 128 -2.61 -9.45 -0.96
C PHE A 128 -1.55 -10.46 -0.50
N ASP A 129 -1.84 -11.76 -0.57
CA ASP A 129 -0.91 -12.79 -0.08
C ASP A 129 0.40 -12.80 -0.87
N THR A 130 0.33 -12.62 -2.19
CA THR A 130 1.54 -12.53 -3.03
C THR A 130 2.37 -11.29 -2.68
N LEU A 131 1.74 -10.13 -2.54
CA LEU A 131 2.43 -8.89 -2.18
C LEU A 131 3.01 -8.96 -0.76
N ALA A 132 2.28 -9.56 0.17
CA ALA A 132 2.73 -9.75 1.54
C ALA A 132 3.92 -10.72 1.62
N ALA A 133 3.86 -11.84 0.89
CA ALA A 133 4.97 -12.78 0.79
C ALA A 133 6.25 -12.11 0.25
N LEU A 134 6.13 -11.31 -0.82
CA LEU A 134 7.25 -10.55 -1.38
C LEU A 134 7.80 -9.46 -0.45
N ALA A 135 6.99 -8.99 0.51
CA ALA A 135 7.43 -8.01 1.50
C ALA A 135 8.01 -8.66 2.76
N ILE A 136 7.60 -9.88 3.09
CA ILE A 136 8.13 -10.67 4.21
C ILE A 136 9.48 -11.28 3.84
N ASP A 137 9.56 -11.89 2.66
CA ASP A 137 10.78 -12.48 2.14
C ASP A 137 11.60 -11.42 1.39
N ASP A 138 12.45 -10.71 2.12
CA ASP A 138 13.33 -9.65 1.59
C ASP A 138 14.26 -10.16 0.47
N ALA A 139 14.54 -11.47 0.42
CA ALA A 139 15.34 -12.11 -0.62
C ALA A 139 14.55 -12.41 -1.91
N ALA A 140 13.22 -12.52 -1.83
CA ALA A 140 12.37 -12.74 -2.99
C ALA A 140 12.19 -11.47 -3.86
N ALA A 141 12.47 -10.29 -3.30
CA ALA A 141 12.44 -9.05 -4.05
C ALA A 141 13.73 -8.86 -4.86
N ALA A 142 13.62 -8.77 -6.19
CA ALA A 142 14.77 -8.70 -7.10
C ALA A 142 15.68 -7.48 -6.88
N ASP A 143 15.12 -6.34 -6.44
CA ASP A 143 15.89 -5.14 -6.10
C ASP A 143 15.10 -4.20 -5.16
N ASP A 144 15.76 -3.14 -4.68
CA ASP A 144 15.14 -2.12 -3.82
C ASP A 144 13.97 -1.36 -4.47
N PHE A 145 13.90 -1.31 -5.80
CA PHE A 145 12.80 -0.66 -6.51
C PHE A 145 11.55 -1.55 -6.46
N ALA A 146 11.69 -2.84 -6.74
CA ALA A 146 10.64 -3.83 -6.60
C ALA A 146 10.08 -3.83 -5.18
N ARG A 147 10.95 -3.79 -4.16
CA ARG A 147 10.52 -3.64 -2.74
C ARG A 147 9.68 -2.40 -2.53
N ALA A 148 10.13 -1.25 -3.02
CA ALA A 148 9.41 0.01 -2.86
C ALA A 148 8.03 -0.01 -3.54
N GLU A 149 7.89 -0.65 -4.70
CA GLU A 149 6.60 -0.80 -5.39
C GLU A 149 5.66 -1.77 -4.67
N VAL A 150 6.16 -2.92 -4.18
CA VAL A 150 5.37 -3.85 -3.35
C VAL A 150 4.81 -3.12 -2.12
N VAL A 151 5.66 -2.42 -1.38
CA VAL A 151 5.27 -1.61 -0.20
C VAL A 151 4.23 -0.55 -0.57
N ARG A 152 4.38 0.10 -1.74
CA ARG A 152 3.43 1.11 -2.22
C ARG A 152 2.05 0.51 -2.50
N HIS A 153 1.99 -0.66 -3.13
CA HIS A 153 0.73 -1.35 -3.44
C HIS A 153 0.05 -1.89 -2.19
N LEU A 154 0.80 -2.49 -1.26
CA LEU A 154 0.29 -2.89 0.06
C LEU A 154 -0.29 -1.70 0.81
N THR A 155 0.42 -0.56 0.85
CA THR A 155 -0.08 0.67 1.49
C THR A 155 -1.42 1.12 0.89
N ALA A 156 -1.57 1.05 -0.44
CA ALA A 156 -2.80 1.45 -1.11
C ALA A 156 -3.97 0.51 -0.78
N LEU A 157 -3.72 -0.80 -0.68
CA LEU A 157 -4.71 -1.78 -0.22
C LEU A 157 -5.14 -1.49 1.21
N PHE A 158 -4.21 -1.34 2.15
CA PHE A 158 -4.56 -1.11 3.57
C PHE A 158 -5.31 0.21 3.81
N LYS A 159 -5.01 1.26 3.03
CA LYS A 159 -5.74 2.54 3.12
C LYS A 159 -7.14 2.46 2.55
N THR A 160 -7.46 1.43 1.77
CA THR A 160 -8.76 1.28 1.15
C THR A 160 -9.62 0.34 1.99
N LYS A 161 -10.67 0.90 2.59
CA LYS A 161 -11.57 0.16 3.48
C LYS A 161 -12.18 -1.05 2.74
N GLY A 162 -12.03 -2.24 3.34
CA GLY A 162 -12.57 -3.48 2.78
C GLY A 162 -11.79 -4.04 1.58
N ALA A 163 -10.61 -3.51 1.26
CA ALA A 163 -9.79 -4.05 0.18
C ALA A 163 -9.16 -5.40 0.57
N VAL A 164 -8.61 -5.50 1.77
CA VAL A 164 -7.96 -6.73 2.26
C VAL A 164 -8.96 -7.58 3.04
N PRO A 165 -9.13 -8.88 2.72
CA PRO A 165 -9.97 -9.78 3.50
C PRO A 165 -9.49 -9.92 4.95
N VAL A 166 -10.43 -9.98 5.90
CA VAL A 166 -10.10 -10.15 7.33
C VAL A 166 -9.33 -11.45 7.58
N SER A 167 -9.67 -12.52 6.88
CA SER A 167 -8.95 -13.81 6.94
C SER A 167 -7.49 -13.67 6.51
N GLY A 168 -7.22 -12.92 5.44
CA GLY A 168 -5.86 -12.63 4.99
C GLY A 168 -5.09 -11.79 6.01
N LEU A 169 -5.73 -10.76 6.58
CA LEU A 169 -5.11 -9.96 7.65
C LEU A 169 -4.75 -10.80 8.88
N ALA A 170 -5.63 -11.71 9.30
CA ALA A 170 -5.37 -12.59 10.44
C ALA A 170 -4.21 -13.58 10.15
N ALA A 171 -4.17 -14.16 8.95
CA ALA A 171 -3.17 -15.17 8.59
C ALA A 171 -1.77 -14.56 8.36
N THR A 172 -1.68 -13.45 7.63
CA THR A 172 -0.39 -12.91 7.14
C THR A 172 0.00 -11.60 7.81
N GLY A 173 -0.96 -10.89 8.41
CA GLY A 173 -0.75 -9.59 9.06
C GLY A 173 0.33 -9.59 10.15
N PRO A 174 0.41 -10.59 11.06
CA PRO A 174 1.46 -10.65 12.07
C PRO A 174 2.87 -10.70 11.48
N ALA A 175 3.12 -11.63 10.56
CA ALA A 175 4.43 -11.80 9.92
C ALA A 175 4.81 -10.57 9.09
N LEU A 176 3.85 -10.01 8.34
CA LEU A 176 4.07 -8.80 7.57
C LEU A 176 4.36 -7.58 8.45
N GLN A 177 3.69 -7.45 9.59
CA GLN A 177 3.95 -6.35 10.54
C GLN A 177 5.37 -6.45 11.09
N ALA A 178 5.83 -7.64 11.47
CA ALA A 178 7.19 -7.86 11.95
C ALA A 178 8.23 -7.50 10.88
N ALA A 179 8.04 -7.98 9.64
CA ALA A 179 8.93 -7.67 8.52
C ALA A 179 9.00 -6.15 8.22
N LEU A 180 7.86 -5.45 8.24
CA LEU A 180 7.83 -4.01 8.02
C LEU A 180 8.50 -3.22 9.17
N VAL A 181 8.33 -3.65 10.42
CA VAL A 181 8.98 -3.02 11.60
C VAL A 181 10.49 -3.21 11.55
N ASP A 182 10.97 -4.42 11.24
CA ASP A 182 12.39 -4.69 11.04
C ASP A 182 12.99 -3.85 9.90
N ALA A 183 12.28 -3.74 8.77
CA ALA A 183 12.70 -2.92 7.65
C ALA A 183 12.88 -1.43 8.02
N LEU A 184 12.10 -0.88 8.97
CA LEU A 184 12.27 0.52 9.44
C LEU A 184 13.66 0.80 10.02
N GLY A 185 14.31 -0.21 10.60
CA GLY A 185 15.68 -0.09 11.10
C GLY A 185 16.74 -0.08 10.00
N LYS A 186 16.41 -0.63 8.82
CA LYS A 186 17.37 -0.90 7.73
C LYS A 186 17.32 0.14 6.61
N VAL A 187 16.17 0.78 6.36
CA VAL A 187 16.00 1.72 5.23
C VAL A 187 16.13 3.19 5.64
N LYS A 188 16.58 4.04 4.71
CA LYS A 188 16.74 5.50 4.90
C LYS A 188 15.93 6.32 3.88
N GLY A 189 15.76 7.62 4.15
CA GLY A 189 15.20 8.60 3.20
C GLY A 189 13.78 8.29 2.68
N LYS A 190 13.58 8.36 1.36
CA LYS A 190 12.25 8.11 0.74
C LYS A 190 11.72 6.69 1.00
N ARG A 191 12.61 5.70 1.08
CA ARG A 191 12.25 4.30 1.36
C ARG A 191 11.70 4.14 2.77
N LEU A 192 12.36 4.76 3.76
CA LEU A 192 11.88 4.81 5.14
C LEU A 192 10.45 5.38 5.24
N LYS A 193 10.17 6.47 4.52
CA LYS A 193 8.81 7.04 4.47
C LYS A 193 7.80 6.05 3.87
N GLY A 194 8.18 5.31 2.83
CA GLY A 194 7.33 4.29 2.22
C GLY A 194 7.00 3.15 3.18
N VAL A 195 8.01 2.55 3.80
CA VAL A 195 7.86 1.45 4.77
C VAL A 195 7.05 1.91 5.99
N ALA A 196 7.34 3.11 6.54
CA ALA A 196 6.61 3.63 7.70
C ALA A 196 5.13 3.88 7.42
N ASN A 197 4.81 4.44 6.24
CA ASN A 197 3.41 4.59 5.83
C ASN A 197 2.70 3.24 5.69
N CYS A 198 3.40 2.22 5.18
CA CYS A 198 2.85 0.87 5.03
C CYS A 198 2.62 0.21 6.38
N ALA A 199 3.61 0.23 7.27
CA ALA A 199 3.54 -0.32 8.62
C ALA A 199 2.40 0.30 9.43
N GLN A 200 2.24 1.63 9.34
CA GLN A 200 1.14 2.34 9.98
C GLN A 200 -0.22 1.96 9.38
N ALA A 201 -0.32 1.87 8.06
CA ALA A 201 -1.57 1.51 7.38
C ALA A 201 -1.99 0.08 7.70
N LEU A 202 -1.04 -0.87 7.73
CA LEU A 202 -1.28 -2.26 8.15
C LEU A 202 -1.75 -2.31 9.60
N LEU A 203 -1.03 -1.66 10.52
CA LEU A 203 -1.40 -1.62 11.94
C LEU A 203 -2.82 -1.09 12.11
N LYS A 204 -3.15 0.01 11.43
CA LYS A 204 -4.51 0.57 11.45
C LYS A 204 -5.54 -0.41 10.88
N ALA A 205 -5.25 -1.07 9.75
CA ALA A 205 -6.16 -2.04 9.15
C ALA A 205 -6.42 -3.24 10.08
N ARG A 206 -5.38 -3.75 10.77
CA ARG A 206 -5.50 -4.84 11.75
C ARG A 206 -6.29 -4.42 12.99
N VAL A 207 -6.04 -3.22 13.52
CA VAL A 207 -6.82 -2.66 14.65
C VAL A 207 -8.29 -2.44 14.26
N ASP A 208 -8.55 -1.87 13.08
CA ASP A 208 -9.91 -1.66 12.56
C ASP A 208 -10.63 -3.01 12.32
N ALA A 209 -9.88 -4.07 11.98
CA ALA A 209 -10.37 -5.44 11.86
C ALA A 209 -10.52 -6.18 13.21
N LYS A 210 -10.17 -5.55 14.34
CA LYS A 210 -10.17 -6.15 15.69
C LYS A 210 -9.32 -7.42 15.79
N ASP A 211 -8.14 -7.39 15.18
CA ASP A 211 -7.21 -8.51 15.22
C ASP A 211 -6.68 -8.75 16.64
N GLU A 212 -7.12 -9.87 17.24
CA GLU A 212 -6.76 -10.29 18.60
C GLU A 212 -5.31 -10.73 18.74
N SER A 213 -4.60 -10.98 17.64
CA SER A 213 -3.18 -11.35 17.66
C SER A 213 -2.24 -10.16 17.92
N ILE A 214 -2.77 -8.93 18.02
CA ILE A 214 -1.96 -7.75 18.31
C ILE A 214 -1.58 -7.72 19.79
N ASP A 215 -0.33 -8.07 20.09
CA ASP A 215 0.28 -7.70 21.37
C ASP A 215 0.70 -6.21 21.33
N ALA A 216 -0.21 -5.34 21.75
CA ALA A 216 0.00 -3.90 21.77
C ALA A 216 1.18 -3.48 22.65
N ILE A 217 1.49 -4.24 23.71
CA ILE A 217 2.57 -3.91 24.64
C ILE A 217 3.92 -4.26 24.02
N ALA A 218 4.06 -5.46 23.45
CA ALA A 218 5.28 -5.88 22.76
C ALA A 218 5.57 -4.96 21.57
N LEU A 219 4.58 -4.72 20.71
CA LEU A 219 4.75 -3.85 19.54
C LEU A 219 5.11 -2.42 19.94
N ALA A 220 4.52 -1.87 21.00
CA ALA A 220 4.89 -0.55 21.50
C ALA A 220 6.34 -0.48 22.01
N LYS A 221 6.85 -1.57 22.60
CA LYS A 221 8.27 -1.65 23.03
C LYS A 221 9.20 -1.69 21.82
N GLU A 222 8.90 -2.51 20.82
CA GLU A 222 9.68 -2.60 19.57
C GLU A 222 9.75 -1.25 18.84
N LEU A 223 8.60 -0.57 18.69
CA LEU A 223 8.53 0.74 18.04
C LEU A 223 9.34 1.81 18.80
N LYS A 224 9.36 1.77 20.14
CA LYS A 224 10.19 2.67 20.94
C LYS A 224 11.68 2.33 20.83
N ALA A 225 12.03 1.04 20.77
CA ALA A 225 13.41 0.60 20.60
C ALA A 225 14.02 1.12 19.28
N LEU A 226 13.24 1.16 18.19
CA LEU A 226 13.67 1.74 16.91
C LEU A 226 14.14 3.20 17.03
N LEU A 227 13.51 3.99 17.91
CA LEU A 227 13.90 5.38 18.16
C LEU A 227 15.21 5.49 18.96
N VAL A 228 15.55 4.48 19.76
CA VAL A 228 16.81 4.45 20.52
C VAL A 228 17.95 4.00 19.61
N VAL A 229 17.75 2.92 18.82
CA VAL A 229 18.76 2.36 17.93
C VAL A 229 19.18 3.35 16.84
N GLN A 230 18.25 4.10 16.24
CA GLN A 230 18.62 5.16 15.28
C GLN A 230 19.19 6.43 15.93
N GLY A 231 19.11 6.57 17.25
CA GLY A 231 19.63 7.73 17.99
C GLY A 231 20.99 7.50 18.62
N GLY A 232 21.40 6.24 18.75
CA GLY A 232 22.67 5.81 19.37
C GLY A 232 23.78 5.50 18.37
N GLY A 233 23.81 6.15 17.21
CA GLY A 233 24.93 6.02 16.27
C GLY A 233 26.26 6.33 16.98
N GLY A 234 27.22 5.41 16.86
CA GLY A 234 28.51 5.46 17.55
C GLY A 234 29.31 6.74 17.25
N GLU A 235 30.34 6.99 18.07
CA GLU A 235 31.13 8.24 18.05
C GLU A 235 31.77 8.60 16.69
N GLU A 236 31.85 7.67 15.74
CA GLU A 236 32.37 7.92 14.39
C GLU A 236 31.38 8.64 13.45
N ASP A 237 30.06 8.58 13.69
CA ASP A 237 29.02 9.22 12.86
C ASP A 237 28.79 10.72 13.20
N LYS A 238 29.49 11.26 14.20
CA LYS A 238 29.33 12.66 14.64
C LYS A 238 29.92 13.70 13.69
N LYS A 239 30.74 13.31 12.71
CA LYS A 239 31.39 14.26 11.79
C LYS A 239 30.58 14.63 10.54
N GLU A 240 29.51 13.88 10.22
CA GLU A 240 28.64 14.19 9.07
C GLU A 240 27.17 14.26 9.47
N GLY A 241 26.81 15.12 10.43
CA GLY A 241 25.41 15.51 10.69
C GLY A 241 24.41 14.36 10.99
N GLY A 242 24.90 13.19 11.40
CA GLY A 242 24.17 11.91 11.35
C GLY A 242 23.74 11.32 12.70
N GLY A 243 23.57 12.12 13.75
CA GLY A 243 23.21 11.61 15.10
C GLY A 243 21.73 11.74 15.49
N ALA A 244 20.87 12.22 14.60
CA ALA A 244 19.47 12.52 14.93
C ALA A 244 18.51 11.49 14.32
N VAL A 245 17.77 10.78 15.17
CA VAL A 245 16.65 9.91 14.78
C VAL A 245 15.74 10.64 13.79
N SER A 246 15.45 10.01 12.66
CA SER A 246 14.69 10.60 11.56
C SER A 246 13.36 11.22 12.04
N PRO A 247 13.07 12.49 11.70
CA PRO A 247 11.78 13.12 12.05
C PRO A 247 10.57 12.34 11.51
N VAL A 248 10.74 11.70 10.35
CA VAL A 248 9.71 10.84 9.74
C VAL A 248 9.46 9.61 10.62
N LEU A 249 10.52 8.94 11.08
CA LEU A 249 10.37 7.78 11.95
C LEU A 249 9.75 8.16 13.29
N LYS A 250 10.20 9.27 13.91
CA LYS A 250 9.60 9.79 15.15
C LYS A 250 8.10 10.03 15.00
N GLY A 251 7.70 10.77 13.96
CA GLY A 251 6.29 11.08 13.71
C GLY A 251 5.45 9.83 13.47
N MET A 252 5.97 8.88 12.69
CA MET A 252 5.26 7.64 12.36
C MET A 252 5.13 6.69 13.56
N VAL A 253 6.19 6.53 14.35
CA VAL A 253 6.15 5.77 15.62
C VAL A 253 5.13 6.38 16.57
N ALA A 254 5.12 7.71 16.73
CA ALA A 254 4.12 8.37 17.57
C ALA A 254 2.68 8.10 17.09
N GLN A 255 2.44 8.14 15.78
CA GLN A 255 1.12 7.81 15.22
C GLN A 255 0.74 6.33 15.42
N MET A 256 1.68 5.40 15.26
CA MET A 256 1.44 3.97 15.49
C MET A 256 1.15 3.68 16.98
N LEU A 257 1.87 4.32 17.90
CA LEU A 257 1.57 4.25 19.33
C LEU A 257 0.19 4.80 19.67
N GLN A 258 -0.23 5.89 19.01
CA GLN A 258 -1.58 6.44 19.18
C GLN A 258 -2.66 5.48 18.67
N VAL A 259 -2.41 4.78 17.54
CA VAL A 259 -3.32 3.75 17.03
C VAL A 259 -3.48 2.61 18.04
N LEU A 260 -2.38 2.12 18.62
CA LEU A 260 -2.40 1.08 19.66
C LEU A 260 -3.13 1.52 20.93
N ALA A 261 -2.99 2.78 21.32
CA ALA A 261 -3.64 3.33 22.52
C ALA A 261 -5.14 3.62 22.34
N GLY A 262 -5.67 3.48 21.11
CA GLY A 262 -7.07 3.68 20.78
C GLY A 262 -7.57 5.13 20.85
N PRO A 263 -8.82 5.40 20.40
CA PRO A 263 -9.38 6.75 20.24
C PRO A 263 -9.43 7.58 21.54
N ASN A 264 -9.38 6.95 22.70
CA ASN A 264 -9.58 7.60 24.00
C ASN A 264 -8.28 8.06 24.70
N SER A 265 -7.11 7.76 24.14
CA SER A 265 -5.82 8.11 24.76
C SER A 265 -5.38 9.57 24.51
N SER A 266 -5.93 10.24 23.49
CA SER A 266 -5.42 11.54 23.02
C SER A 266 -6.01 12.78 23.71
N LYS A 267 -6.87 12.64 24.74
CA LYS A 267 -7.54 13.80 25.36
C LYS A 267 -7.37 14.01 26.87
N ASN A 268 -6.71 13.13 27.63
CA ASN A 268 -6.69 13.27 29.11
C ASN A 268 -5.32 13.29 29.81
N GLY A 269 -4.19 13.35 29.11
CA GLY A 269 -2.86 13.37 29.75
C GLY A 269 -2.34 14.76 30.14
N ASP A 270 -2.34 15.73 29.23
CA ASP A 270 -1.45 16.89 29.35
C ASP A 270 -2.08 18.22 29.80
N LYS A 271 -3.41 18.31 29.93
CA LYS A 271 -4.07 19.56 30.39
C LYS A 271 -4.36 19.63 31.88
N LYS A 272 -4.22 18.55 32.64
CA LYS A 272 -4.59 18.53 34.07
C LYS A 272 -3.46 18.92 35.03
N LYS A 273 -2.18 18.84 34.62
CA LYS A 273 -1.06 19.28 35.46
C LYS A 273 -0.77 20.78 35.40
N SER A 274 -0.93 21.45 34.24
CA SER A 274 -0.61 22.90 34.16
C SER A 274 -1.67 23.84 34.75
N LYS A 275 -2.91 23.38 34.93
CA LYS A 275 -3.98 24.20 35.54
C LYS A 275 -3.99 24.15 37.07
N ALA A 276 -3.49 23.07 37.67
CA ALA A 276 -3.40 22.92 39.13
C ALA A 276 -2.21 23.72 39.72
N GLU A 277 -1.10 23.78 38.99
CA GLU A 277 0.11 24.49 39.44
C GLU A 277 0.00 26.02 39.24
N LYS A 278 -0.73 26.45 38.20
CA LYS A 278 -1.00 27.89 37.96
C LYS A 278 -2.07 28.47 38.87
N LYS A 279 -2.95 27.64 39.47
CA LYS A 279 -3.97 28.11 40.43
C LYS A 279 -3.40 28.24 41.85
N ARG A 280 -2.39 27.45 42.24
CA ARG A 280 -1.74 27.57 43.56
C ARG A 280 -0.85 28.80 43.70
N LYS A 281 -0.12 29.19 42.64
CA LYS A 281 0.73 30.40 42.67
C LYS A 281 -0.02 31.73 42.64
N ARG A 282 -1.32 31.75 42.35
CA ARG A 282 -2.11 33.00 42.28
C ARG A 282 -2.89 33.31 43.56
N THR A 283 -3.05 32.32 44.45
CA THR A 283 -3.72 32.47 45.76
C THR A 283 -2.78 32.89 46.88
N GLU A 284 -1.47 32.65 46.79
CA GLU A 284 -0.50 33.11 47.81
C GLU A 284 -0.13 34.60 47.71
N ALA A 285 -0.54 35.30 46.64
CA ALA A 285 -0.24 36.72 46.44
C ALA A 285 -1.39 37.67 46.83
N ALA A 286 -2.44 37.17 47.50
CA ALA A 286 -3.66 37.93 47.78
C ALA A 286 -3.98 38.16 49.27
N GLU A 287 -3.10 37.75 50.20
CA GLU A 287 -3.27 38.04 51.63
C GLU A 287 -2.04 38.77 52.20
N ALA A 288 -2.05 40.10 52.08
CA ALA A 288 -1.37 41.01 52.99
C ALA A 288 -2.20 42.30 53.12
N PRO A 289 -2.51 42.77 54.34
CA PRO A 289 -3.57 43.74 54.60
C PRO A 289 -3.10 45.18 54.35
N THR A 290 -3.97 46.00 53.77
CA THR A 290 -3.79 47.45 53.72
C THR A 290 -4.43 48.05 54.96
N SER A 291 -3.60 48.48 55.90
CA SER A 291 -3.98 49.39 56.99
C SER A 291 -4.35 50.75 56.39
N GLN A 292 -5.49 51.31 56.78
CA GLN A 292 -5.78 52.73 56.65
C GLN A 292 -6.18 53.29 58.00
N GLU A 293 -5.82 54.56 58.17
CA GLU A 293 -5.85 55.45 59.34
C GLU A 293 -7.17 55.52 60.10
#